data_AF-A0A183D558-F1
#
_entry.id   AF-A0A183D558-F1
#
_cell.length_a   1.000
_cell.length_b   1.000
_cell.length_c   1.000
_cell.angle_alpha   90.00
_cell.angle_beta   90.00
_cell.angle_gamma   90.00
#
_symmetry.space_group_name_H-M   'P 1'
#
loop_
_entity.id
_entity.type
_entity.pdbx_description
1 polymer ?
#
loop_
_entity_poly.entity_id
_entity_poly.type
_entity_poly.pdbx_seq_one_letter_code
_entity_poly.pdbx_strand_id
1 'polypeptide(L)'
;MFSDLLQGKDDFGDLLLYLAYSVIDRKLFVTVSKAYNLRPMDITGASDPYVKVEQIYQRRRVKARKTSIKRANLNPVYHECLEFDLPLNEIEQTNLLVQVMDWDRPKHHSVGTWHSILDEVPEEFRNIPKAKK
;
A
#
# COMPACT_ATOMS: atom_id res chain seq x y z
N MET A 1 -36.87 13.51 2.15
CA MET A 1 -35.94 13.53 3.31
C MET A 1 -35.09 12.24 3.35
N PHE A 2 -34.31 11.94 2.30
CA PHE A 2 -33.34 10.82 2.30
C PHE A 2 -32.13 11.09 1.38
N SER A 3 -31.85 12.35 1.02
CA SER A 3 -30.74 12.71 0.12
C SER A 3 -29.42 13.05 0.83
N ASP A 4 -29.39 13.14 2.16
CA ASP A 4 -28.30 13.82 2.88
C ASP A 4 -27.40 12.88 3.73
N LEU A 5 -27.32 11.58 3.39
CA LEU A 5 -26.54 10.59 4.15
C LEU A 5 -25.40 9.90 3.38
N LEU A 6 -24.99 10.47 2.23
CA LEU A 6 -23.73 10.12 1.57
C LEU A 6 -22.78 11.31 1.60
N GLN A 7 -22.44 11.76 2.81
CA GLN A 7 -21.37 12.72 3.02
C GLN A 7 -20.03 11.98 2.82
N GLY A 8 -19.55 11.98 1.57
CA GLY A 8 -18.16 11.79 1.16
C GLY A 8 -17.55 10.40 1.35
N LYS A 9 -17.68 9.51 0.37
CA LYS A 9 -16.68 8.44 0.19
C LYS A 9 -15.40 9.15 -0.23
N ASP A 10 -14.45 9.32 0.68
CA ASP A 10 -13.20 9.99 0.38
C ASP A 10 -12.47 9.20 -0.74
N ASP A 11 -12.47 9.76 -1.96
CA ASP A 11 -11.76 9.19 -3.10
C ASP A 11 -10.26 9.52 -3.00
N PHE A 12 -9.42 8.48 -2.96
CA PHE A 12 -7.96 8.57 -2.86
C PHE A 12 -7.25 8.04 -4.11
N GLY A 13 -8.02 7.67 -5.15
CA GLY A 13 -7.51 7.07 -6.38
C GLY A 13 -7.39 5.55 -6.33
N ASP A 14 -6.95 5.00 -7.46
CA ASP A 14 -6.87 3.57 -7.71
C ASP A 14 -5.42 3.09 -7.83
N LEU A 15 -5.15 1.84 -7.44
CA LEU A 15 -3.86 1.19 -7.62
C LEU A 15 -4.03 -0.17 -8.34
N LEU A 16 -3.32 -0.36 -9.44
CA LEU A 16 -3.26 -1.62 -10.17
C LEU A 16 -1.99 -2.39 -9.79
N LEU A 17 -2.19 -3.61 -9.29
CA LEU A 17 -1.12 -4.56 -8.96
C LEU A 17 -1.44 -5.96 -9.46
N TYR A 18 -0.41 -6.78 -9.62
CA TYR A 18 -0.51 -8.19 -9.99
C TYR A 18 0.24 -9.05 -8.97
N LEU A 19 -0.31 -10.22 -8.68
CA LEU A 19 0.29 -11.21 -7.79
C LEU A 19 0.63 -12.48 -8.59
N ALA A 20 1.84 -13.00 -8.40
CA ALA A 20 2.26 -14.28 -8.93
C ALA A 20 3.03 -15.06 -7.85
N TYR A 21 2.80 -16.36 -7.74
CA TYR A 21 3.48 -17.20 -6.76
C TYR A 21 4.27 -18.31 -7.48
N SER A 22 5.56 -18.43 -7.15
CA SER A 22 6.40 -19.55 -7.58
C SER A 22 6.45 -20.60 -6.46
N VAL A 23 5.87 -21.76 -6.73
CA VAL A 23 5.90 -22.92 -5.82
C VAL A 23 7.33 -23.45 -5.66
N ILE A 24 8.12 -23.43 -6.75
CA ILE A 24 9.49 -23.94 -6.79
C ILE A 24 10.39 -23.05 -5.93
N ASP A 25 10.31 -21.74 -6.14
CA ASP A 25 11.16 -20.78 -5.41
C ASP A 25 10.60 -20.42 -4.03
N ARG A 26 9.35 -20.83 -3.73
CA ARG A 26 8.60 -20.46 -2.53
C ARG A 26 8.56 -18.95 -2.34
N LYS A 27 8.23 -18.24 -3.42
CA LYS A 27 8.25 -16.78 -3.48
C LYS A 27 6.95 -16.22 -4.02
N LEU A 28 6.51 -15.13 -3.41
CA LEU A 28 5.44 -14.28 -3.90
C LEU A 28 6.04 -13.04 -4.58
N PHE A 29 5.60 -12.79 -5.80
CA PHE A 29 5.96 -11.66 -6.63
C PHE A 29 4.78 -10.69 -6.67
N VAL A 30 5.00 -9.48 -6.14
CA VAL A 30 4.01 -8.40 -6.15
C VAL A 30 4.44 -7.36 -7.18
N THR A 31 3.83 -7.38 -8.35
CA THR A 31 4.11 -6.39 -9.40
C THR A 31 3.22 -5.17 -9.20
N VAL A 32 3.81 -4.05 -8.81
CA VAL A 32 3.14 -2.76 -8.73
C VAL A 32 3.17 -2.13 -10.13
N SER A 33 2.02 -2.02 -10.77
CA SER A 33 1.95 -1.53 -12.15
C SER A 33 1.85 -0.01 -12.20
N LYS A 34 0.72 0.54 -11.78
CA LYS A 34 0.42 1.98 -11.84
C LYS A 34 -0.65 2.35 -10.84
N ALA A 35 -0.70 3.62 -10.46
CA ALA A 35 -1.83 4.22 -9.77
C ALA A 35 -2.49 5.29 -10.66
N TYR A 36 -3.74 5.61 -10.38
CA TYR A 36 -4.56 6.55 -11.16
C TYR A 36 -5.38 7.45 -10.23
N ASN A 37 -5.53 8.72 -10.59
CA ASN A 37 -6.32 9.71 -9.85
C ASN A 37 -5.99 9.79 -8.35
N LEU A 38 -4.71 9.69 -7.99
CA LEU A 38 -4.32 9.85 -6.59
C LEU A 38 -4.75 11.22 -6.08
N ARG A 39 -5.25 11.28 -4.85
CA ARG A 39 -5.58 12.55 -4.20
C ARG A 39 -4.30 13.36 -4.01
N PRO A 40 -4.27 14.64 -4.40
CA PRO A 40 -3.15 15.51 -4.08
C PRO A 40 -3.11 15.76 -2.57
N MET A 41 -1.98 15.48 -1.94
CA MET A 41 -1.79 15.64 -0.50
C MET A 41 -1.00 16.91 -0.15
N ASP A 42 -0.24 17.48 -1.09
CA ASP A 42 0.47 18.73 -0.88
C ASP A 42 -0.37 19.97 -1.18
N ILE A 43 -0.06 21.07 -0.48
CA ILE A 43 -0.58 22.42 -0.73
C ILE A 43 -0.35 22.86 -2.19
N THR A 44 0.66 22.29 -2.86
CA THR A 44 0.99 22.56 -4.26
C THR A 44 0.05 21.86 -5.26
N GLY A 45 -0.83 20.97 -4.79
CA GLY A 45 -1.72 20.18 -5.64
C GLY A 45 -1.05 18.97 -6.28
N ALA A 46 0.11 18.55 -5.78
CA ALA A 46 0.85 17.38 -6.24
C ALA A 46 1.10 16.39 -5.08
N SER A 47 1.70 15.24 -5.41
CA SER A 47 2.21 14.25 -4.44
C SER A 47 3.45 13.57 -5.03
N ASP A 48 4.34 13.09 -4.17
CA ASP A 48 5.50 12.28 -4.48
C ASP A 48 5.23 10.78 -4.15
N PRO A 49 4.31 10.08 -4.84
CA PRO A 49 3.88 8.77 -4.38
C PRO A 49 4.91 7.66 -4.54
N TYR A 50 4.85 6.72 -3.61
CA TYR A 50 5.43 5.39 -3.71
C TYR A 50 4.50 4.35 -3.09
N VAL A 51 4.61 3.09 -3.53
CA VAL A 51 3.84 1.98 -2.94
C VAL A 51 4.72 1.23 -1.96
N LYS A 52 4.23 1.05 -0.73
CA LYS A 52 4.83 0.22 0.31
C LYS A 52 4.01 -1.07 0.45
N VAL A 53 4.69 -2.20 0.44
CA VAL A 53 4.09 -3.52 0.64
C VAL A 53 4.77 -4.19 1.83
N GLU A 54 3.97 -4.57 2.83
CA GLU A 54 4.43 -5.26 4.04
C GLU A 54 3.83 -6.66 4.10
N GLN A 55 4.69 -7.66 4.29
CA GLN A 55 4.30 -9.03 4.58
C GLN A 55 4.00 -9.15 6.08
N ILE A 56 2.80 -9.60 6.40
CA ILE A 56 2.30 -9.82 7.75
C ILE A 56 2.13 -11.32 7.95
N TYR A 57 2.94 -11.93 8.81
CA TYR A 57 2.80 -13.33 9.19
C TYR A 57 2.37 -13.41 10.65
N GLN A 58 1.30 -14.14 10.95
CA GLN A 58 0.77 -14.30 12.32
C GLN A 58 0.64 -12.96 13.07
N ARG A 59 0.03 -11.96 12.41
CA ARG A 59 -0.18 -10.59 12.95
C ARG A 59 1.11 -9.83 13.28
N ARG A 60 2.25 -10.19 12.69
CA ARG A 60 3.53 -9.47 12.82
C ARG A 60 4.05 -9.06 11.45
N ARG A 61 4.50 -7.82 11.31
CA ARG A 61 5.26 -7.37 10.13
C ARG A 61 6.59 -8.10 10.10
N VAL A 62 6.81 -8.92 9.07
CA VAL A 62 8.05 -9.70 8.90
C VAL A 62 8.96 -9.13 7.83
N LYS A 63 8.41 -8.53 6.78
CA LYS A 63 9.19 -7.94 5.68
C LYS A 63 8.46 -6.74 5.10
N ALA A 64 9.21 -5.71 4.72
CA ALA A 64 8.69 -4.56 3.99
C ALA A 64 9.53 -4.30 2.75
N ARG A 65 8.86 -3.95 1.66
CA ARG A 65 9.44 -3.49 0.39
C ARG A 65 8.68 -2.27 -0.09
N LYS A 66 9.32 -1.46 -0.93
CA LYS A 66 8.67 -0.30 -1.53
C LYS A 66 9.16 -0.08 -2.94
N THR A 67 8.34 0.57 -3.76
CA THR A 67 8.73 1.02 -5.09
C THR A 67 9.65 2.24 -5.03
N SER A 68 10.15 2.65 -6.20
CA SER A 68 10.67 3.99 -6.41
C SER A 68 9.59 5.05 -6.13
N ILE A 69 10.04 6.24 -5.74
CA ILE A 69 9.20 7.42 -5.54
C ILE A 69 9.04 8.12 -6.89
N LYS A 70 7.81 8.45 -7.28
CA LYS A 70 7.52 9.26 -8.47
C LYS A 70 7.19 10.68 -8.01
N ARG A 71 7.95 11.68 -8.44
CA ARG A 71 7.76 13.05 -7.95
C ARG A 71 6.60 13.75 -8.64
N ALA A 72 5.84 14.53 -7.89
CA ALA A 72 4.74 15.38 -8.34
C ALA A 72 3.83 14.70 -9.37
N ASN A 73 3.39 13.47 -9.08
CA ASN A 73 2.69 12.62 -10.05
C ASN A 73 1.51 11.89 -9.41
N LEU A 74 0.28 12.28 -9.77
CA LEU A 74 -0.96 11.65 -9.30
C LEU A 74 -1.38 10.41 -10.11
N ASN A 75 -0.66 10.10 -11.20
CA ASN A 75 -0.89 8.95 -12.07
C ASN A 75 0.41 8.16 -12.30
N PRO A 76 1.09 7.72 -11.21
CA PRO A 76 2.41 7.15 -11.32
C PRO A 76 2.38 5.78 -12.01
N VAL A 77 3.34 5.55 -12.90
CA VAL A 77 3.61 4.25 -13.50
C VAL A 77 4.90 3.69 -12.90
N TYR A 78 4.80 2.55 -12.23
CA TYR A 78 5.90 1.90 -11.52
C TYR A 78 6.52 0.78 -12.34
N HIS A 79 5.72 -0.23 -12.71
CA HIS A 79 6.18 -1.50 -13.31
C HIS A 79 7.30 -2.17 -12.51
N GLU A 80 7.20 -2.14 -11.19
CA GLU A 80 8.21 -2.67 -10.28
C GLU A 80 7.72 -3.97 -9.63
N CYS A 81 8.57 -5.00 -9.61
CA CYS A 81 8.28 -6.27 -8.95
C CYS A 81 8.95 -6.35 -7.58
N LEU A 82 8.16 -6.53 -6.53
CA LEU A 82 8.61 -6.68 -5.15
C LEU A 82 8.53 -8.16 -4.75
N GLU A 83 9.67 -8.74 -4.37
CA GLU A 83 9.77 -10.17 -4.00
C GLU A 83 9.68 -10.42 -2.50
N PHE A 84 8.86 -11.40 -2.13
CA PHE A 84 8.65 -11.86 -0.77
C PHE A 84 8.88 -13.37 -0.68
N ASP A 85 9.62 -13.79 0.34
CA ASP A 85 9.81 -15.21 0.63
C ASP A 85 8.54 -15.68 1.35
N LEU A 86 7.89 -16.70 0.80
CA LEU A 86 6.62 -17.21 1.30
C LEU A 86 6.56 -18.74 1.14
N PRO A 87 7.00 -19.49 2.16
CA PRO A 87 6.84 -20.94 2.23
C PRO A 87 5.36 -21.36 2.09
N LEU A 88 5.10 -22.51 1.45
CA LEU A 88 3.75 -23.02 1.21
C LEU A 88 2.92 -23.15 2.50
N ASN A 89 3.54 -23.62 3.58
CA ASN A 89 2.90 -23.81 4.87
C ASN A 89 2.60 -22.51 5.63
N GLU A 90 3.06 -21.36 5.12
CA GLU A 90 2.85 -20.04 5.73
C GLU A 90 1.84 -19.19 4.95
N ILE A 91 1.42 -19.61 3.76
CA ILE A 91 0.51 -18.86 2.88
C ILE A 91 -0.78 -18.47 3.61
N GLU A 92 -1.46 -19.44 4.24
CA GLU A 92 -2.75 -19.22 4.90
C GLU A 92 -2.68 -18.23 6.07
N GLN A 93 -1.51 -18.07 6.67
CA GLN A 93 -1.27 -17.20 7.82
C GLN A 93 -0.58 -15.88 7.44
N THR A 94 -0.31 -15.70 6.14
CA THR A 94 0.35 -14.53 5.59
C THR A 94 -0.67 -13.60 4.94
N ASN A 95 -0.57 -12.32 5.27
CA ASN A 95 -1.31 -11.24 4.64
C ASN A 95 -0.33 -10.22 4.05
N LEU A 96 -0.78 -9.47 3.05
CA LEU A 96 -0.07 -8.31 2.53
C LEU A 96 -0.80 -7.03 2.93
N LEU A 97 -0.05 -6.07 3.46
CA LEU A 97 -0.51 -4.71 3.68
C LEU A 97 0.09 -3.81 2.60
N VAL A 98 -0.74 -3.34 1.69
CA VAL A 98 -0.35 -2.48 0.56
C VAL A 98 -0.81 -1.05 0.83
N GLN A 99 0.08 -0.08 0.63
CA GLN A 99 -0.20 1.32 0.88
C GLN A 99 0.43 2.21 -0.19
N VAL A 100 -0.34 3.18 -0.70
CA VAL A 100 0.23 4.32 -1.41
C VAL A 100 0.60 5.39 -0.38
N MET A 101 1.85 5.85 -0.42
CA MET A 101 2.43 6.78 0.53
C MET A 101 2.95 8.01 -0.22
N ASP A 102 2.84 9.18 0.39
CA ASP A 102 3.49 10.40 -0.11
C ASP A 102 4.88 10.57 0.53
N TRP A 103 5.89 10.92 -0.26
CA TRP A 103 7.25 11.14 0.22
C TRP A 103 7.49 12.63 0.50
N ASP A 104 7.09 13.08 1.69
CA ASP A 104 7.38 14.44 2.14
C ASP A 104 8.69 14.55 2.92
N ARG A 105 9.46 15.60 2.64
CA ARG A 105 10.56 16.05 3.51
C ARG A 105 9.95 16.63 4.79
N PRO A 106 10.52 16.38 5.98
CA PRO A 106 9.81 16.53 7.24
C PRO A 106 9.50 18.01 7.54
N LYS A 107 8.23 18.39 7.39
CA LYS A 107 7.55 19.34 8.29
C LYS A 107 6.17 18.83 8.63
N HIS A 108 6.10 18.13 9.77
CA HIS A 108 4.97 18.12 10.68
C HIS A 108 3.62 17.51 10.27
N HIS A 109 3.49 16.61 9.30
CA HIS A 109 2.28 15.76 9.24
C HIS A 109 2.65 14.32 8.93
N SER A 110 3.18 13.60 9.93
CA SER A 110 3.19 12.14 9.90
C SER A 110 1.78 11.65 10.18
N VAL A 111 0.92 11.73 9.18
CA VAL A 111 -0.25 10.86 9.10
C VAL A 111 -0.26 10.37 7.66
N GLY A 112 0.53 9.32 7.40
CA GLY A 112 0.30 8.52 6.20
C GLY A 112 -1.14 8.05 6.29
N THR A 113 -2.02 8.67 5.50
CA THR A 113 -3.41 8.28 5.49
C THR A 113 -3.49 6.93 4.80
N TRP A 114 -3.91 5.93 5.57
CA TRP A 114 -3.97 4.54 5.17
C TRP A 114 -5.19 4.36 4.26
N HIS A 115 -4.96 4.15 2.96
CA HIS A 115 -6.03 3.69 2.07
C HIS A 115 -5.66 2.33 1.50
N SER A 116 -6.36 1.33 2.04
CA SER A 116 -6.43 0.02 1.45
C SER A 116 -7.43 0.07 0.29
N ILE A 117 -7.15 -0.65 -0.79
CA ILE A 117 -8.09 -0.86 -1.91
C ILE A 117 -9.25 -1.76 -1.45
N LEU A 118 -9.10 -2.45 -0.31
CA LEU A 118 -10.21 -3.02 0.43
C LEU A 118 -10.81 -1.88 1.26
N ASP A 119 -12.10 -1.59 1.04
CA ASP A 119 -12.89 -0.46 1.58
C ASP A 119 -12.75 -0.25 3.11
N GLU A 120 -12.17 -1.20 3.85
CA GLU A 120 -11.81 -1.06 5.25
C GLU A 120 -10.42 -1.69 5.48
N VAL A 121 -9.55 -1.02 6.24
CA VAL A 121 -8.38 -1.68 6.86
C VAL A 121 -8.92 -2.43 8.08
N PRO A 122 -8.90 -3.77 8.08
CA PRO A 122 -9.38 -4.53 9.23
C PRO A 122 -8.67 -4.11 10.52
N GLU A 123 -9.41 -3.97 11.63
CA GLU A 123 -8.90 -3.47 12.93
C GLU A 123 -7.63 -4.19 13.37
N GLU A 124 -7.50 -5.48 13.07
CA GLU A 124 -6.34 -6.30 13.37
C GLU A 124 -5.04 -5.79 12.73
N PHE A 125 -5.13 -5.00 11.67
CA PHE A 125 -3.96 -4.44 10.97
C PHE A 125 -3.60 -3.01 11.41
N ARG A 126 -4.45 -2.33 12.22
CA ARG A 126 -4.17 -0.95 12.68
C ARG A 126 -3.01 -0.85 13.67
N ASN A 127 -2.78 -1.89 14.48
CA ASN A 127 -1.79 -1.87 15.57
C ASN A 127 -0.66 -2.91 15.41
N ILE A 128 -0.36 -3.34 14.18
CA ILE A 128 0.72 -4.32 13.96
C ILE A 128 2.06 -3.70 14.40
N PRO A 129 2.89 -4.42 15.19
CA PRO A 129 4.23 -3.95 15.52
C PRO A 129 5.06 -3.69 14.25
N LYS A 130 5.85 -2.61 14.23
CA LYS A 130 6.79 -2.36 13.12
C LYS A 130 7.79 -3.52 13.03
N ALA A 131 8.16 -3.92 11.81
CA ALA A 131 9.26 -4.86 11.62
C ALA A 131 10.51 -4.30 12.30
N LYS A 132 11.23 -5.15 13.04
CA LYS A 132 12.54 -4.77 13.57
C LYS A 132 13.49 -4.56 12.39
N LYS A 133 14.25 -3.46 12.42
CA LYS A 133 15.30 -3.20 11.43
C LYS A 133 16.39 -4.25 11.51
#